data_AF-A0A923R3M4-F1
#
_entry.id   AF-A0A923R3M4-F1
#
_cell.length_a   1.000
_cell.length_b   1.000
_cell.length_c   1.000
_cell.angle_alpha   90.00
_cell.angle_beta   90.00
_cell.angle_gamma   90.00
#
_symmetry.space_group_name_H-M   'P 1'
#
loop_
_entity.id
_entity.type
_entity.pdbx_description
1 polymer ?
#
loop_
_entity_poly.entity_id
_entity_poly.type
_entity_poly.pdbx_seq_one_letter_code
_entity_poly.pdbx_strand_id
1 'polypeptide(L)'
;MSCSSTQNITGSYRSNFAELGFFSTRIKLKPDNTFEYRFRGDLIFDTATGKYRIDRRKLILTYDPRPIDTSGLSYMRSVGFKLDEPLNLKSDAGLPHVFYIGREKLYGSYQDGKIVRKAVGYSKRKQYLFFGTHYYKRKHYLKRVD
;
A
#
# COMPACT_ATOMS: atom_id res chain seq x y z
N MET A 1 -0.92 16.97 33.59
CA MET A 1 -0.98 15.51 33.40
C MET A 1 -1.39 15.23 31.96
N SER A 2 -0.48 14.66 31.15
CA SER A 2 -0.74 14.35 29.74
C SER A 2 -1.25 12.92 29.60
N CYS A 3 -2.56 12.74 29.40
CA CYS A 3 -3.13 11.45 29.01
C CYS A 3 -2.69 11.11 27.58
N SER A 4 -1.57 10.41 27.45
CA SER A 4 -1.18 9.71 26.22
C SER A 4 -1.96 8.40 26.15
N SER A 5 -3.22 8.43 25.73
CA SER A 5 -3.90 7.19 25.37
C SER A 5 -3.19 6.61 24.15
N THR A 6 -2.48 5.49 24.30
CA THR A 6 -1.94 4.73 23.19
C THR A 6 -3.12 4.39 22.26
N GLN A 7 -3.22 5.07 21.11
CA GLN A 7 -4.30 4.78 20.17
C GLN A 7 -4.16 3.34 19.72
N ASN A 8 -5.17 2.53 20.00
CA ASN A 8 -5.24 1.16 19.52
C ASN A 8 -5.46 1.19 17.99
N ILE A 9 -4.37 1.11 17.25
CA ILE A 9 -4.38 1.07 15.79
C ILE A 9 -4.51 -0.36 15.24
N THR A 10 -4.59 -1.37 16.09
CA THR A 10 -4.81 -2.75 15.65
C THR A 10 -6.16 -2.86 14.96
N GLY A 11 -6.19 -3.58 13.83
CA GLY A 11 -7.39 -3.78 13.02
C GLY A 11 -7.09 -3.79 11.52
N SER A 12 -8.14 -3.97 10.73
CA SER A 12 -8.10 -3.92 9.28
C SER A 12 -8.41 -2.52 8.76
N TYR A 13 -7.62 -2.08 7.80
CA TYR A 13 -7.79 -0.84 7.06
C TYR A 13 -7.92 -1.14 5.57
N ARG A 14 -8.83 -0.45 4.89
CA ARG A 14 -9.07 -0.59 3.45
C ARG A 14 -9.11 0.77 2.79
N SER A 15 -8.56 0.87 1.59
CA SER A 15 -8.73 2.03 0.70
C SER A 15 -10.19 2.47 0.62
N ASN A 16 -10.43 3.77 0.79
CA ASN A 16 -11.78 4.34 0.83
C ASN A 16 -12.50 4.35 -0.54
N PHE A 17 -11.77 4.07 -1.62
CA PHE A 17 -12.28 3.80 -2.96
C PHE A 17 -11.22 3.02 -3.75
N ALA A 18 -11.61 2.44 -4.89
CA ALA A 18 -10.66 1.82 -5.79
C ALA A 18 -9.95 2.88 -6.66
N GLU A 19 -8.64 3.00 -6.53
CA GLU A 19 -7.82 3.87 -7.39
C GLU A 19 -7.90 3.41 -8.84
N LEU A 20 -8.04 4.37 -9.76
CA LEU A 20 -8.35 4.15 -11.18
C LEU A 20 -9.61 3.30 -11.45
N GLY A 21 -10.40 2.98 -10.42
CA GLY A 21 -11.60 2.16 -10.52
C GLY A 21 -11.39 0.67 -10.22
N PHE A 22 -10.15 0.21 -10.05
CA PHE A 22 -9.85 -1.22 -9.89
C PHE A 22 -8.77 -1.54 -8.84
N PHE A 23 -7.90 -0.60 -8.49
CA PHE A 23 -6.86 -0.85 -7.49
C PHE A 23 -7.35 -0.61 -6.07
N SER A 24 -7.14 -1.60 -5.20
CA SER A 24 -7.50 -1.52 -3.78
C SER A 24 -6.38 -2.03 -2.90
N THR A 25 -6.13 -1.28 -1.83
CA THR A 25 -5.19 -1.64 -0.77
C THR A 25 -5.93 -2.04 0.50
N ARG A 26 -5.46 -3.11 1.15
CA ARG A 26 -5.87 -3.53 2.50
C ARG A 26 -4.64 -3.76 3.36
N ILE A 27 -4.68 -3.29 4.61
CA ILE A 27 -3.64 -3.52 5.61
C ILE A 27 -4.31 -4.04 6.87
N LYS A 28 -3.81 -5.14 7.43
CA LYS A 28 -4.24 -5.65 8.73
C LYS A 28 -3.07 -5.51 9.70
N LEU A 29 -3.26 -4.73 10.75
CA LEU A 29 -2.28 -4.54 11.83
C LEU A 29 -2.65 -5.47 13.00
N LYS A 30 -1.71 -6.28 13.45
CA LYS A 30 -1.90 -7.28 14.52
C LYS A 30 -1.31 -6.78 15.86
N PRO A 31 -1.78 -7.27 17.02
CA PRO A 31 -1.28 -6.84 18.33
C PRO A 31 0.22 -7.10 18.57
N ASP A 32 0.81 -8.05 17.85
CA ASP A 32 2.21 -8.47 17.95
C ASP A 32 3.18 -7.61 17.10
N ASN A 33 2.73 -6.43 16.66
CA ASN A 33 3.46 -5.52 15.77
C ASN A 33 3.78 -6.10 14.39
N THR A 34 3.05 -7.12 13.93
CA THR A 34 3.13 -7.62 12.56
C THR A 34 1.97 -7.10 11.71
N PHE A 35 2.12 -7.12 10.38
CA PHE A 35 1.07 -6.74 9.46
C PHE A 35 0.90 -7.70 8.29
N GLU A 36 -0.28 -7.66 7.69
CA GLU A 36 -0.56 -8.23 6.38
C GLU A 36 -0.99 -7.11 5.43
N TYR A 37 -0.28 -6.97 4.32
CA TYR A 37 -0.56 -6.03 3.24
C TYR A 37 -1.12 -6.79 2.04
N ARG A 38 -2.20 -6.28 1.45
CA ARG A 38 -2.76 -6.80 0.21
C ARG A 38 -3.04 -5.65 -0.74
N PHE A 39 -2.50 -5.74 -1.94
CA PHE A 39 -2.81 -4.87 -3.07
C PHE A 39 -3.45 -5.71 -4.16
N ARG A 40 -4.58 -5.26 -4.70
CA ARG A 40 -5.33 -5.97 -5.73
C ARG A 40 -5.88 -5.00 -6.75
N GLY A 41 -5.80 -5.33 -8.03
CA GLY A 41 -6.57 -4.68 -9.08
C GLY A 41 -6.34 -5.34 -10.42
N ASP A 42 -7.40 -5.44 -11.22
CA ASP A 42 -7.44 -6.09 -12.54
C ASP A 42 -6.64 -7.41 -12.62
N LEU A 43 -5.39 -7.38 -13.10
CA LEU A 43 -4.50 -8.54 -13.23
C LEU A 43 -3.33 -8.57 -12.22
N ILE A 44 -3.30 -7.60 -11.30
CA ILE A 44 -2.26 -7.46 -10.27
C ILE A 44 -2.83 -7.91 -8.93
N PHE A 45 -2.14 -8.86 -8.32
CA PHE A 45 -2.40 -9.32 -6.96
C PHE A 45 -1.07 -9.44 -6.21
N ASP A 46 -0.94 -8.66 -5.16
CA ASP A 46 0.27 -8.63 -4.35
C ASP A 46 -0.06 -8.75 -2.87
N THR A 47 0.70 -9.60 -2.17
CA THR A 47 0.56 -9.80 -0.72
C THR A 47 1.90 -9.76 -0.03
N ALA A 48 2.02 -8.94 1.01
CA ALA A 48 3.25 -8.81 1.78
C ALA A 48 2.96 -8.98 3.28
N THR A 49 3.95 -9.44 4.01
CA THR A 49 3.97 -9.43 5.47
C THR A 49 5.16 -8.63 5.96
N GLY A 50 5.18 -8.34 7.25
CA GLY A 50 6.29 -7.68 7.87
C GLY A 50 5.99 -7.23 9.29
N LYS A 51 6.86 -6.38 9.79
CA LYS A 51 6.72 -5.72 11.09
C LYS A 51 6.40 -4.26 10.90
N TYR A 52 5.68 -3.69 11.85
CA TYR A 52 5.44 -2.25 11.89
C TYR A 52 5.91 -1.64 13.20
N ARG A 53 6.22 -0.36 13.16
CA ARG A 53 6.47 0.45 14.35
C ARG A 53 5.71 1.77 14.26
N ILE A 54 5.37 2.33 15.41
CA ILE A 54 4.73 3.64 15.51
C ILE A 54 5.76 4.62 16.04
N ASP A 55 5.96 5.72 15.31
CA ASP A 55 6.75 6.86 15.76
C ASP A 55 5.87 8.11 15.71
N ARG A 56 5.47 8.59 16.90
CA ARG A 56 4.50 9.69 17.08
C ARG A 56 3.17 9.42 16.36
N ARG A 57 3.00 9.97 15.16
CA ARG A 57 1.81 9.81 14.30
C ARG A 57 2.14 9.07 13.00
N LYS A 58 3.31 8.47 12.89
CA LYS A 58 3.76 7.73 11.72
C LYS A 58 3.72 6.23 12.03
N LEU A 59 2.98 5.49 11.22
CA LEU A 59 3.07 4.04 11.11
C LEU A 59 4.10 3.73 10.03
N ILE A 60 5.16 3.04 10.40
CA ILE A 60 6.28 2.69 9.52
C ILE A 60 6.23 1.18 9.32
N LEU A 61 6.09 0.74 8.08
CA LEU A 61 6.06 -0.68 7.72
C LEU A 61 7.43 -1.12 7.21
N THR A 62 7.93 -2.24 7.75
CA THR A 62 9.13 -2.94 7.29
C THR A 62 8.70 -4.30 6.78
N TYR A 63 8.86 -4.53 5.47
CA TYR A 63 8.45 -5.77 4.82
C TYR A 63 9.44 -6.91 5.07
N ASP A 64 8.92 -8.12 5.20
CA ASP A 64 9.75 -9.32 5.19
C ASP A 64 10.34 -9.54 3.78
N PRO A 65 11.58 -10.05 3.67
CA PRO A 65 12.17 -10.39 2.38
C PRO A 65 11.31 -11.42 1.65
N ARG A 66 10.96 -11.15 0.39
CA ARG A 66 10.35 -12.17 -0.46
C ARG A 66 11.45 -12.93 -1.21
N PRO A 67 11.38 -14.27 -1.30
CA PRO A 67 12.21 -15.00 -2.23
C PRO A 67 11.88 -14.50 -3.65
N ILE A 68 12.92 -14.21 -4.42
CA ILE A 68 12.77 -13.80 -5.82
C ILE A 68 12.14 -14.98 -6.55
N ASP A 69 11.06 -14.71 -7.29
CA ASP A 69 10.50 -15.71 -8.18
C ASP A 69 11.50 -15.99 -9.31
N THR A 70 12.19 -17.12 -9.20
CA THR A 70 13.23 -17.55 -10.14
C THR A 70 12.66 -18.06 -11.47
N SER A 71 11.33 -18.18 -11.60
CA SER A 71 10.68 -18.60 -12.85
C SER A 71 10.86 -17.59 -13.98
N GLY A 72 10.91 -16.29 -13.70
CA GLY A 72 11.23 -15.25 -14.69
C GLY A 72 12.72 -15.20 -15.04
N LEU A 73 13.58 -15.50 -14.07
CA LEU A 73 15.04 -15.53 -14.24
C LEU A 73 15.50 -16.62 -15.21
N SER A 74 14.86 -17.80 -15.18
CA SER A 74 15.16 -18.89 -16.12
C SER A 74 14.81 -18.51 -17.57
N TYR A 75 13.69 -17.83 -17.79
CA TYR A 75 13.31 -17.30 -19.10
C TYR A 75 14.29 -16.23 -19.60
N MET A 76 14.66 -15.27 -18.76
CA MET A 76 15.64 -14.22 -19.11
C MET A 76 17.03 -14.81 -19.46
N ARG A 77 17.45 -15.86 -18.75
CA ARG A 77 18.68 -16.60 -19.07
C ARG A 77 18.56 -17.37 -20.39
N SER A 78 17.39 -17.94 -20.67
CA SER A 78 17.12 -18.66 -21.93
C SER A 78 17.15 -17.76 -23.16
N VAL A 79 16.84 -16.46 -23.00
CA VAL A 79 16.91 -15.45 -24.07
C VAL A 79 18.22 -14.66 -24.07
N GLY A 80 19.25 -15.12 -23.35
CA GLY A 80 20.63 -14.64 -23.50
C GLY A 80 21.01 -13.41 -22.66
N PHE A 81 20.18 -12.97 -21.72
CA PHE A 81 20.60 -11.91 -20.78
C PHE A 81 21.60 -12.48 -19.76
N LYS A 82 22.81 -11.93 -19.76
CA LYS A 82 23.81 -12.21 -18.72
C LYS A 82 23.52 -11.36 -17.49
N LEU A 83 23.34 -12.03 -16.37
CA LEU A 83 23.14 -11.42 -15.06
C LEU A 83 24.43 -11.61 -14.27
N ASP A 84 25.30 -10.60 -14.32
CA ASP A 84 26.67 -10.67 -13.78
C ASP A 84 26.74 -10.46 -12.26
N GLU A 85 25.61 -10.19 -11.59
CA GLU A 85 25.53 -10.14 -10.13
C GLU A 85 24.30 -10.91 -9.63
N PRO A 86 24.34 -11.52 -8.43
CA PRO A 86 23.11 -11.92 -7.76
C PRO A 86 22.28 -10.65 -7.64
N LEU A 87 21.17 -10.58 -8.37
CA LEU A 87 20.19 -9.50 -8.28
C LEU A 87 19.68 -9.44 -6.84
N ASN A 88 20.44 -8.83 -5.95
CA ASN A 88 19.92 -8.01 -4.87
C ASN A 88 19.33 -6.76 -5.54
N LEU A 89 18.36 -6.98 -6.43
CA LEU A 89 17.22 -6.08 -6.55
C LEU A 89 16.64 -6.06 -5.14
N LYS A 90 17.17 -5.16 -4.32
CA LYS A 90 16.37 -4.40 -3.38
C LYS A 90 15.25 -3.88 -4.28
N SER A 91 14.21 -4.70 -4.42
CA SER A 91 12.97 -4.27 -5.02
C SER A 91 12.68 -2.90 -4.43
N ASP A 92 12.00 -2.03 -5.16
CA ASP A 92 11.53 -0.76 -4.58
C ASP A 92 10.75 -0.95 -3.25
N ALA A 93 10.48 -2.20 -2.82
CA ALA A 93 10.18 -2.62 -1.46
C ALA A 93 11.24 -2.30 -0.38
N GLY A 94 12.44 -1.81 -0.72
CA GLY A 94 13.48 -1.42 0.24
C GLY A 94 13.16 -0.15 1.03
N LEU A 95 12.20 0.66 0.56
CA LEU A 95 11.79 1.87 1.25
C LEU A 95 10.55 1.59 2.12
N PRO A 96 10.60 1.88 3.43
CA PRO A 96 9.50 1.59 4.32
C PRO A 96 8.25 2.37 3.89
N HIS A 97 7.12 1.67 3.80
CA HIS A 97 5.84 2.36 3.60
C HIS A 97 5.49 3.11 4.88
N VAL A 98 5.36 4.43 4.75
CA VAL A 98 4.97 5.30 5.85
C VAL A 98 3.51 5.72 5.68
N PHE A 99 2.75 5.59 6.76
CA PHE A 99 1.39 6.08 6.87
C PHE A 99 1.29 7.06 8.03
N TYR A 100 0.52 8.12 7.87
CA TYR A 100 0.16 9.01 8.96
C TYR A 100 -1.14 8.55 9.61
N ILE A 101 -1.11 8.38 10.92
CA ILE A 101 -2.24 7.95 11.74
C ILE A 101 -3.14 9.15 11.98
N GLY A 102 -4.42 9.00 11.62
CA GLY A 102 -5.51 9.88 12.02
C GLY A 102 -6.63 9.09 12.68
N ARG A 103 -7.73 9.77 12.99
CA ARG A 103 -8.92 9.17 13.61
C ARG A 103 -9.47 8.04 12.73
N GLU A 104 -9.13 6.80 13.08
CA GLU A 104 -9.48 5.54 12.38
C GLU A 104 -9.05 5.49 10.91
N LYS A 105 -8.04 6.29 10.54
CA LYS A 105 -7.58 6.44 9.16
C LYS A 105 -6.07 6.37 9.08
N LEU A 106 -5.58 5.80 8.00
CA LEU A 106 -4.17 5.82 7.61
C LEU A 106 -4.03 6.60 6.31
N TYR A 107 -3.19 7.62 6.30
CA TYR A 107 -2.89 8.42 5.13
C TYR A 107 -1.52 8.02 4.59
N GLY A 108 -1.45 7.46 3.38
CA GLY A 108 -0.17 7.10 2.78
C GLY A 108 0.70 8.33 2.52
N SER A 109 2.01 8.14 2.47
CA SER A 109 2.96 9.18 2.08
C SER A 109 3.88 8.72 0.95
N TYR A 110 4.39 9.69 0.19
CA TYR A 110 5.48 9.48 -0.76
C TYR A 110 6.80 9.22 -0.02
N GLN A 111 7.82 8.81 -0.78
CA GLN A 111 9.18 8.57 -0.26
C GLN A 111 9.80 9.85 0.36
N ASP A 112 9.41 11.04 -0.13
CA ASP A 112 9.81 12.33 0.43
C ASP A 112 9.08 12.71 1.74
N GLY A 113 8.24 11.81 2.26
CA GLY A 113 7.47 11.99 3.50
C GLY A 113 6.21 12.84 3.36
N LYS A 114 5.89 13.39 2.17
CA LYS A 114 4.66 14.15 1.94
C LYS A 114 3.45 13.24 1.88
N ILE A 115 2.35 13.65 2.52
CA ILE A 115 1.10 12.89 2.54
C ILE A 115 0.44 12.89 1.17
N VAL A 116 0.05 11.71 0.68
CA VAL A 116 -0.79 11.53 -0.51
C VAL A 116 -2.21 12.00 -0.17
N ARG A 117 -2.53 13.25 -0.51
CA ARG A 117 -3.82 13.85 -0.16
C ARG A 117 -4.96 13.41 -1.07
N LYS A 118 -4.68 13.13 -2.35
CA LYS A 118 -5.69 12.78 -3.36
C LYS A 118 -5.15 11.72 -4.30
N ALA A 119 -6.00 10.79 -4.70
CA ALA A 119 -5.74 9.84 -5.78
C ALA A 119 -6.89 9.88 -6.81
N VAL A 120 -6.63 9.35 -7.99
CA VAL A 120 -7.61 9.33 -9.10
C VAL A 120 -8.58 8.20 -8.85
N GLY A 121 -9.87 8.52 -8.77
CA GLY A 121 -10.94 7.53 -8.64
C GLY A 121 -11.90 7.58 -9.81
N TYR A 122 -12.51 6.44 -10.11
CA TYR A 122 -13.57 6.32 -11.11
C TYR A 122 -14.94 6.68 -10.52
N SER A 123 -15.81 7.34 -11.29
CA SER A 123 -17.23 7.57 -10.91
C SER A 123 -18.16 7.10 -12.02
N LYS A 124 -18.97 6.10 -11.69
CA LYS A 124 -20.11 5.71 -12.53
C LYS A 124 -21.25 6.74 -12.51
N ARG A 125 -21.35 7.59 -11.48
CA ARG A 125 -22.50 8.49 -11.29
C ARG A 125 -22.55 9.65 -12.28
N LYS A 126 -21.41 10.03 -12.89
CA LYS A 126 -21.34 11.10 -13.90
C LYS A 126 -21.41 10.58 -15.34
N GLN A 127 -21.44 9.26 -15.54
CA GLN A 127 -21.47 8.63 -16.86
C GLN A 127 -22.71 9.03 -17.68
N TYR A 128 -23.81 9.40 -17.01
CA TYR A 128 -25.09 9.71 -17.64
C TYR A 128 -25.36 11.20 -17.87
N LEU A 129 -24.50 12.10 -17.38
CA LEU A 129 -24.71 13.55 -17.53
C LEU A 129 -23.86 14.15 -18.67
N PHE A 130 -22.71 13.56 -18.99
CA PHE A 130 -21.88 13.92 -20.12
C PHE A 130 -21.22 12.63 -20.63
N PHE A 131 -21.37 12.32 -21.91
CA PHE A 131 -20.91 11.06 -22.52
C PHE A 131 -19.41 10.81 -22.26
N GLY A 132 -19.08 9.89 -21.34
CA GLY A 132 -17.69 9.44 -21.11
C GLY A 132 -17.39 8.89 -19.72
N THR A 133 -16.31 8.10 -19.62
CA THR A 133 -15.72 7.67 -18.35
C THR A 133 -15.06 8.87 -17.67
N HIS A 134 -15.51 9.24 -16.48
CA HIS A 134 -14.97 10.40 -15.75
C HIS A 134 -14.12 9.99 -14.56
N TYR A 135 -12.83 10.30 -14.67
CA TYR A 135 -11.84 10.22 -13.61
C TYR A 135 -11.75 11.57 -12.87
N TYR A 136 -11.59 11.53 -11.55
CA TYR A 136 -11.44 12.75 -10.74
C TYR A 136 -10.59 12.45 -9.51
N LYS A 137 -9.92 13.51 -9.03
CA LYS A 137 -9.08 13.44 -7.85
C LYS A 137 -9.95 13.53 -6.59
N ARG A 138 -9.88 12.52 -5.72
CA ARG A 138 -10.61 12.45 -4.44
C ARG A 138 -9.67 12.13 -3.29
N LYS A 139 -10.04 12.53 -2.08
CA LYS A 139 -9.20 12.31 -0.88
C LYS A 139 -8.96 10.82 -0.69
N HIS A 140 -7.69 10.42 -0.64
CA HIS A 140 -7.27 9.03 -0.52
C HIS A 140 -6.77 8.74 0.89
N TYR A 141 -7.27 7.65 1.47
CA TYR A 141 -6.86 7.14 2.78
C TYR A 141 -7.33 5.70 2.94
N LEU A 142 -6.69 4.96 3.85
CA LEU A 142 -7.21 3.69 4.32
C LEU A 142 -8.11 3.94 5.53
N LYS A 143 -9.36 3.48 5.48
CA LYS A 143 -10.34 3.56 6.57
C LYS A 143 -10.34 2.25 7.34
N ARG A 144 -10.44 2.31 8.67
CA ARG A 144 -10.72 1.13 9.50
C ARG A 144 -12.05 0.48 9.07
N VAL A 145 -12.07 -0.85 8.98
CA VAL A 145 -13.25 -1.63 8.56
C VAL A 145 -13.67 -2.71 9.56
N ASP A 146 -12.98 -2.83 10.68
CA ASP A 146 -13.30 -3.70 11.81
C ASP A 146 -13.81 -2.88 13.00
#